data_AF-A0ABD3FTY0-F1
#
_entry.id   AF-A0ABD3FTY0-F1
#
_cell.length_a   1.000
_cell.length_b   1.000
_cell.length_c   1.000
_cell.angle_alpha   90.00
_cell.angle_beta   90.00
_cell.angle_gamma   90.00
#
_symmetry.space_group_name_H-M   'P 1'
#
loop_
_entity.id
_entity.type
_entity.pdbx_description
1 polymer ?
#
loop_
_entity_poly.entity_id
_entity_poly.type
_entity_poly.pdbx_seq_one_letter_code
_entity_poly.pdbx_strand_id
1 'polypeptide(L)'
;MCHYQPKVDDPESYDVQIASTFVSRLVLEKLTARDFKKRADLLRLLQGTPNGAAFCGLLFEMKAHEQLVRGGGINTQCLSEMEMPMKRFQLNKSKEFCFFDHKQLSSATLQERSPYHISRATNFESVDSFYCPRRPKFPTKRKLLIFEMTVALKNPAKGMGIVALLRAVGWLDKALEGPTRVALIFVCVDDSETDMKHKQRVQWAPAADGESVNVISSFDDTNTTALGRLMSRHWGIFAVKFPT
;
A
#
# COMPACT_ATOMS: atom_id res chain seq x y z
N MET A 1 -2.09 24.08 2.47
CA MET A 1 -1.58 22.69 2.38
C MET A 1 -2.13 21.85 3.51
N CYS A 2 -2.12 22.37 4.74
CA CYS A 2 -2.88 21.84 5.86
C CYS A 2 -4.08 22.73 6.19
N HIS A 3 -4.98 22.19 7.00
CA HIS A 3 -6.07 22.90 7.64
C HIS A 3 -6.17 22.47 9.11
N TYR A 4 -6.81 23.29 9.92
CA TYR A 4 -7.13 22.95 11.30
C TYR A 4 -8.45 22.20 11.34
N GLN A 5 -8.47 21.07 12.02
CA GLN A 5 -9.68 20.30 12.30
C GLN A 5 -9.92 20.32 13.81
N PRO A 6 -11.08 20.81 14.29
CA PRO A 6 -11.42 20.75 15.71
C PRO A 6 -11.44 19.31 16.22
N LYS A 7 -11.03 19.09 17.47
CA LYS A 7 -11.20 17.77 18.09
C LYS A 7 -12.66 17.54 18.44
N VAL A 8 -13.16 16.33 18.17
CA VAL A 8 -14.57 15.97 18.36
C VAL A 8 -14.99 16.15 19.83
N ASP A 9 -14.09 15.87 20.77
CA ASP A 9 -14.36 15.91 22.21
C ASP A 9 -13.89 17.22 22.89
N ASP A 10 -13.23 18.12 22.15
CA ASP A 10 -12.69 19.38 22.66
C ASP A 10 -12.67 20.46 21.56
N PRO A 11 -13.72 21.29 21.45
CA PRO A 11 -13.84 22.29 20.40
C PRO A 11 -12.88 23.49 20.55
N GLU A 12 -12.19 23.63 21.69
CA GLU A 12 -11.14 24.66 21.85
C GLU A 12 -9.77 24.19 21.36
N SER A 13 -9.61 22.90 21.06
CA SER A 13 -8.39 22.35 20.49
C SER A 13 -8.56 21.86 19.05
N TYR A 14 -7.44 21.89 18.32
CA TYR A 14 -7.40 21.60 16.89
C TYR A 14 -6.22 20.69 16.56
N ASP A 15 -6.45 19.75 15.67
CA ASP A 15 -5.40 19.00 15.00
C ASP A 15 -5.10 19.63 13.64
N VAL A 16 -3.85 19.51 13.20
CA VAL A 16 -3.46 19.92 11.85
C VAL A 16 -3.58 18.72 10.93
N GLN A 17 -4.30 18.86 9.82
CA GLN A 17 -4.44 17.80 8.82
C GLN A 17 -4.08 18.28 7.41
N ILE A 18 -3.47 17.39 6.61
CA ILE A 18 -3.25 17.64 5.19
C ILE A 18 -4.61 17.79 4.51
N ALA A 19 -4.74 18.79 3.64
CA ALA A 19 -6.02 19.20 3.05
C ALA A 19 -6.76 18.09 2.27
N SER A 20 -6.03 17.11 1.71
CA SER A 20 -6.63 15.94 1.08
C SER A 20 -5.58 14.85 0.77
N THR A 21 -6.05 13.64 0.46
CA THR A 21 -5.22 12.55 -0.06
C THR A 21 -4.50 12.93 -1.36
N PHE A 22 -5.16 13.69 -2.24
CA PHE A 22 -4.55 14.20 -3.48
C PHE A 22 -3.35 15.09 -3.17
N VAL A 23 -3.52 16.05 -2.24
CA VAL A 23 -2.43 16.94 -1.82
C VAL A 23 -1.29 16.13 -1.19
N SER A 24 -1.60 15.15 -0.33
CA SER A 24 -0.60 14.27 0.29
C SER A 24 0.26 13.55 -0.76
N ARG A 25 -0.38 12.94 -1.78
CA ARG A 25 0.32 12.25 -2.88
C ARG A 25 1.16 13.18 -3.73
N LEU A 26 0.65 14.37 -4.04
CA LEU A 26 1.41 15.36 -4.80
C LEU A 26 2.65 15.80 -4.02
N VAL A 27 2.53 15.99 -2.70
CA VAL A 27 3.68 16.30 -1.84
C VAL A 27 4.66 15.12 -1.84
N LEU A 28 4.21 13.88 -1.69
CA LEU A 28 5.08 12.69 -1.77
C LEU A 28 5.91 12.65 -3.05
N GLU A 29 5.26 12.86 -4.19
CA GLU A 29 5.91 12.87 -5.50
C GLU A 29 6.93 14.02 -5.62
N LYS A 30 6.58 15.22 -5.16
CA LYS A 30 7.51 16.37 -5.18
C LYS A 30 8.69 16.18 -4.24
N LEU A 31 8.49 15.54 -3.09
CA LEU A 31 9.56 15.25 -2.14
C LEU A 31 10.52 14.20 -2.70
N THR A 32 10.00 13.09 -3.22
CA THR A 32 10.81 12.00 -3.79
C THR A 32 11.66 12.46 -4.99
N ALA A 33 11.22 13.49 -5.74
CA ALA A 33 12.00 14.13 -6.80
C ALA A 33 13.16 15.03 -6.32
N ARG A 34 13.22 15.38 -5.03
CA ARG A 34 14.36 16.14 -4.47
C ARG A 34 15.57 15.23 -4.28
N ASP A 35 16.75 15.80 -4.01
CA ASP A 35 17.89 15.01 -3.55
C ASP A 35 17.68 14.52 -2.10
N PHE A 36 18.39 13.45 -1.73
CA PHE A 36 18.25 12.81 -0.42
C PHE A 36 18.54 13.77 0.74
N LYS A 37 19.52 14.67 0.58
CA LYS A 37 19.90 15.62 1.63
C LYS A 37 18.76 16.60 1.92
N LYS A 38 18.14 17.19 0.89
CA LYS A 38 16.98 18.09 1.04
C LYS A 38 15.77 17.40 1.67
N ARG A 39 15.55 16.11 1.37
CA ARG A 39 14.48 15.33 2.03
C ARG A 39 14.79 15.11 3.51
N ALA A 40 16.02 14.75 3.85
CA ALA A 40 16.45 14.58 5.23
C ALA A 40 16.40 15.91 6.02
N ASP A 41 16.78 17.01 5.39
CA ASP A 41 16.70 18.34 5.99
C ASP A 41 15.25 18.75 6.26
N LEU A 42 14.33 18.48 5.31
CA LEU A 42 12.90 18.72 5.53
C LEU A 42 12.33 17.85 6.67
N LEU A 43 12.69 16.57 6.70
CA LEU A 43 12.29 15.66 7.78
C LEU A 43 12.71 16.21 9.15
N ARG A 44 13.94 16.70 9.26
CA ARG A 44 14.46 17.32 10.49
C ARG A 44 13.72 18.62 10.84
N LEU A 45 13.35 19.43 9.85
CA LEU A 45 12.61 20.67 10.07
C LEU A 45 11.16 20.43 10.55
N LEU A 46 10.56 19.31 10.14
CA LEU A 46 9.19 18.96 10.53
C LEU A 46 9.14 18.29 11.92
N GLN A 47 10.22 17.66 12.37
CA GLN A 47 10.29 17.04 13.70
C GLN A 47 9.98 18.04 14.83
N GLY A 48 9.07 17.67 15.72
CA GLY A 48 8.70 18.47 16.90
C GLY A 48 7.78 19.66 16.64
N THR A 49 7.28 19.82 15.40
CA THR A 49 6.31 20.90 15.08
C THR A 49 4.88 20.36 15.03
N PRO A 50 3.85 21.13 15.43
CA PRO A 50 2.45 20.73 15.28
C PRO A 50 2.07 20.42 13.83
N ASN A 51 2.63 21.17 12.88
CA ASN A 51 2.48 20.89 11.45
C ASN A 51 3.17 19.58 11.05
N GLY A 52 4.31 19.25 11.67
CA GLY A 52 5.01 17.98 11.46
C GLY A 52 4.19 16.76 11.84
N ALA A 53 3.38 16.86 12.91
CA ALA A 53 2.43 15.80 13.29
C ALA A 53 1.45 15.49 12.16
N ALA A 54 0.96 16.51 11.45
CA ALA A 54 0.10 16.35 10.28
C ALA A 54 0.77 15.59 9.12
N PHE A 55 2.10 15.67 9.04
CA PHE A 55 2.89 15.01 8.01
C PHE A 55 3.44 13.65 8.45
N CYS A 56 3.32 13.23 9.71
CA CYS A 56 3.93 11.99 10.21
C CYS A 56 3.61 10.77 9.33
N GLY A 57 2.34 10.59 8.94
CA GLY A 57 1.95 9.51 8.04
C GLY A 57 2.62 9.59 6.66
N LEU A 58 2.70 10.80 6.09
CA LEU A 58 3.38 11.05 4.82
C LEU A 58 4.90 10.81 4.89
N LEU A 59 5.52 11.23 5.99
CA LEU A 59 6.95 11.07 6.22
C LEU A 59 7.32 9.59 6.40
N PHE A 60 6.47 8.85 7.14
CA PHE A 60 6.55 7.40 7.26
C PHE A 60 6.45 6.73 5.88
N GLU A 61 5.42 7.06 5.10
CA GLU A 61 5.20 6.51 3.76
C GLU A 61 6.41 6.78 2.85
N MET A 62 6.95 7.99 2.88
CA MET A 62 8.15 8.35 2.13
C MET A 62 9.36 7.49 2.53
N LYS A 63 9.63 7.35 3.84
CA LYS A 63 10.74 6.52 4.35
C LYS A 63 10.57 5.06 3.96
N ALA A 64 9.34 4.55 4.02
CA ALA A 64 9.02 3.19 3.61
C ALA A 64 9.30 2.96 2.12
N HIS A 65 8.84 3.86 1.25
CA HIS A 65 9.14 3.78 -0.18
C HIS A 65 10.63 3.89 -0.47
N GLU A 66 11.38 4.73 0.26
CA GLU A 66 12.84 4.80 0.12
C GLU A 66 13.53 3.46 0.39
N GLN A 67 13.12 2.76 1.46
CA GLN A 67 13.66 1.44 1.77
C GLN A 67 13.32 0.42 0.67
N LEU A 68 12.07 0.42 0.21
CA LEU A 68 11.60 -0.52 -0.81
C LEU A 68 12.24 -0.26 -2.19
N VAL A 69 12.49 1.01 -2.54
CA VAL A 69 13.22 1.41 -3.76
C VAL A 69 14.69 0.99 -3.69
N ARG A 70 15.35 1.13 -2.55
CA ARG A 70 16.75 0.68 -2.36
C ARG A 70 16.89 -0.84 -2.56
N GLY A 71 15.81 -1.59 -2.36
CA GLY A 71 15.78 -3.04 -2.48
C GLY A 71 16.46 -3.72 -1.28
N GLY A 72 16.80 -5.00 -1.45
CA GLY A 72 17.35 -5.84 -0.39
C GLY A 72 16.29 -6.74 0.24
N GLY A 73 16.61 -7.30 1.41
CA GLY A 73 15.74 -8.24 2.10
C GLY A 73 14.80 -7.53 3.08
N ILE A 74 13.50 -7.73 2.93
CA ILE A 74 12.50 -7.33 3.93
C ILE A 74 12.07 -8.56 4.73
N ASN A 75 12.12 -8.44 6.06
CA ASN A 75 11.63 -9.47 6.96
C ASN A 75 10.19 -9.15 7.32
N THR A 76 9.30 -10.13 7.15
CA THR A 76 7.87 -9.94 7.32
C THR A 76 7.30 -10.98 8.28
N GLN A 77 6.37 -10.57 9.12
CA GLN A 77 5.61 -11.48 9.98
C GLN A 77 4.34 -11.92 9.25
N CYS A 78 4.00 -13.20 9.30
CA CYS A 78 2.75 -13.69 8.73
C CYS A 78 1.59 -13.31 9.66
N LEU A 79 0.55 -12.69 9.11
CA LEU A 79 -0.67 -12.34 9.84
C LEU A 79 -1.66 -13.50 9.74
N SER A 80 -1.33 -14.62 10.39
CA SER A 80 -2.17 -15.81 10.48
C SER A 80 -2.46 -16.18 11.93
N GLU A 81 -3.56 -16.90 12.16
CA GLU A 81 -3.91 -17.44 13.48
C GLU A 81 -2.87 -18.44 14.01
N MET A 82 -2.09 -19.04 13.12
CA MET A 82 -0.96 -19.90 13.47
C MET A 82 0.32 -19.08 13.53
N GLU A 83 1.12 -19.28 14.59
CA GLU A 83 2.49 -18.78 14.64
C GLU A 83 3.29 -19.39 13.49
N MET A 84 3.70 -18.53 12.56
CA MET A 84 4.46 -18.90 11.39
C MET A 84 5.81 -18.19 11.43
N PRO A 85 6.88 -18.85 10.96
CA PRO A 85 8.20 -18.25 10.94
C PRO A 85 8.21 -16.99 10.09
N MET A 86 9.08 -16.05 10.48
CA MET A 86 9.30 -14.81 9.75
C MET A 86 9.67 -15.13 8.30
N LYS A 87 9.02 -14.44 7.35
CA LYS A 87 9.23 -14.63 5.93
C LYS A 87 10.05 -13.49 5.37
N ARG A 88 11.17 -13.84 4.74
CA ARG A 88 12.03 -12.88 4.06
C ARG A 88 11.68 -12.78 2.57
N PHE A 89 11.39 -11.58 2.08
CA PHE A 89 11.26 -11.29 0.66
C PHE A 89 12.50 -10.54 0.16
N GLN A 90 12.98 -10.88 -1.02
CA GLN A 90 14.11 -10.21 -1.66
C GLN A 90 13.62 -9.27 -2.75
N LEU A 91 13.99 -8.00 -2.65
CA LEU A 91 13.61 -6.94 -3.56
C LEU A 91 14.82 -6.52 -4.39
N ASN A 92 14.64 -6.43 -5.69
CA ASN A 92 15.64 -5.85 -6.57
C ASN A 92 15.63 -4.32 -6.40
N LYS A 93 16.83 -3.73 -6.35
CA LYS A 93 16.99 -2.28 -6.33
C LYS A 93 16.33 -1.63 -7.54
N SER A 94 15.55 -0.59 -7.27
CA SER A 94 14.98 0.32 -8.24
C SER A 94 15.94 1.48 -8.50
N LYS A 95 16.03 1.93 -9.76
CA LYS A 95 16.91 3.06 -10.11
C LYS A 95 16.38 4.39 -9.56
N GLU A 96 15.07 4.53 -9.59
CA GLU A 96 14.33 5.74 -9.23
C GLU A 96 12.95 5.38 -8.69
N PHE A 97 12.26 6.38 -8.13
CA PHE A 97 10.86 6.28 -7.78
C PHE A 97 10.02 6.19 -9.05
N CYS A 98 9.27 5.09 -9.21
CA CYS A 98 8.41 4.89 -10.36
C CYS A 98 6.95 5.06 -9.94
N PHE A 99 6.37 6.20 -10.28
CA PHE A 99 4.96 6.47 -10.03
C PHE A 99 4.09 5.98 -11.19
N PHE A 100 2.89 5.50 -10.89
CA PHE A 100 1.93 5.07 -11.90
C PHE A 100 0.53 5.64 -11.67
N ASP A 101 -0.16 5.84 -12.78
CA ASP A 101 -1.60 6.04 -12.85
C ASP A 101 -2.25 4.79 -13.43
N HIS A 102 -3.53 4.55 -13.10
CA HIS A 102 -4.27 3.38 -13.60
C HIS A 102 -4.17 3.20 -15.12
N LYS A 103 -4.28 4.29 -15.89
CA LYS A 103 -4.24 4.26 -17.35
C LYS A 103 -2.86 3.91 -17.93
N GLN A 104 -1.81 3.95 -17.11
CA GLN A 104 -0.42 3.71 -17.53
C GLN A 104 0.06 2.29 -17.19
N LEU A 105 -0.72 1.53 -16.41
CA LEU A 105 -0.38 0.16 -16.06
C LEU A 105 -0.75 -0.79 -17.22
N SER A 106 0.26 -1.42 -17.79
CA SER A 106 0.12 -2.56 -18.69
C SER A 106 1.28 -3.52 -18.48
N SER A 107 1.12 -4.79 -18.87
CA SER A 107 2.21 -5.77 -18.80
C SER A 107 3.48 -5.29 -19.52
N ALA A 108 3.34 -4.50 -20.59
CA ALA A 108 4.47 -3.93 -21.34
C ALA A 108 5.18 -2.83 -20.53
N THR A 109 4.43 -1.87 -19.98
CA THR A 109 5.03 -0.76 -19.23
C THR A 109 5.70 -1.24 -17.94
N LEU A 110 5.23 -2.33 -17.33
CA LEU A 110 5.84 -2.95 -16.15
C LEU A 110 7.17 -3.66 -16.45
N GLN A 111 7.34 -4.19 -17.66
CA GLN A 111 8.58 -4.87 -18.04
C GLN A 111 9.71 -3.86 -18.29
N GLU A 112 9.37 -2.70 -18.84
CA GLU A 112 10.33 -1.63 -19.15
C GLU A 112 10.65 -0.76 -17.93
N ARG A 113 9.72 -0.62 -16.99
CA ARG A 113 9.87 0.22 -15.80
C ARG A 113 10.47 -0.51 -14.60
N SER A 114 10.87 0.28 -13.61
CA SER A 114 11.46 -0.14 -12.33
C SER A 114 10.65 -1.28 -11.67
N PRO A 115 11.24 -2.23 -10.93
CA PRO A 115 10.49 -3.34 -10.34
C PRO A 115 9.57 -2.92 -9.17
N TYR A 116 9.72 -1.71 -8.63
CA TYR A 116 8.87 -1.16 -7.59
C TYR A 116 8.10 0.06 -8.09
N HIS A 117 6.81 0.11 -7.78
CA HIS A 117 5.87 1.08 -8.33
C HIS A 117 4.99 1.70 -7.23
N ILE A 118 4.81 3.01 -7.26
CA ILE A 118 4.04 3.77 -6.26
C ILE A 118 2.77 4.34 -6.91
N SER A 119 1.63 4.12 -6.28
CA SER A 119 0.35 4.59 -6.81
C SER A 119 0.25 6.11 -6.67
N ARG A 120 -0.16 6.79 -7.75
CA ARG A 120 -0.66 8.17 -7.67
C ARG A 120 -2.16 8.25 -7.38
N ALA A 121 -2.89 7.19 -7.70
CA ALA A 121 -4.33 7.22 -7.82
C ALA A 121 -5.02 6.57 -6.62
N THR A 122 -6.14 7.16 -6.19
CA THR A 122 -6.98 6.67 -5.08
C THR A 122 -7.89 5.51 -5.49
N ASN A 123 -7.94 5.17 -6.78
CA ASN A 123 -8.85 4.17 -7.32
C ASN A 123 -8.38 2.72 -7.07
N PHE A 124 -7.15 2.51 -6.61
CA PHE A 124 -6.71 1.25 -6.04
C PHE A 124 -6.72 1.35 -4.52
N GLU A 125 -7.92 1.36 -3.94
CA GLU A 125 -8.06 1.41 -2.49
C GLU A 125 -7.27 0.26 -1.84
N SER A 126 -6.55 0.55 -0.75
CA SER A 126 -5.63 -0.39 -0.07
C SER A 126 -4.42 -0.86 -0.91
N VAL A 127 -4.02 -0.10 -1.93
CA VAL A 127 -2.78 -0.32 -2.69
C VAL A 127 -1.99 0.97 -2.79
N ASP A 128 -1.04 1.17 -1.89
CA ASP A 128 -0.13 2.32 -1.93
C ASP A 128 1.00 2.09 -2.94
N SER A 129 1.48 0.84 -3.04
CA SER A 129 2.53 0.47 -3.97
C SER A 129 2.55 -1.03 -4.23
N PHE A 130 3.32 -1.45 -5.24
CA PHE A 130 3.56 -2.86 -5.49
C PHE A 130 4.97 -3.11 -6.03
N TYR A 131 5.46 -4.31 -5.79
CA TYR A 131 6.70 -4.83 -6.36
C TYR A 131 6.38 -5.95 -7.34
N CYS A 132 6.80 -5.77 -8.58
CA CYS A 132 6.74 -6.77 -9.64
C CYS A 132 8.17 -7.08 -10.12
N PRO A 133 8.73 -8.26 -9.81
CA PRO A 133 10.11 -8.57 -10.20
C PRO A 133 10.26 -8.61 -11.72
N ARG A 134 11.22 -7.83 -12.24
CA ARG A 134 11.64 -7.92 -13.64
C ARG A 134 12.18 -9.32 -13.94
N ARG A 135 11.66 -9.95 -14.99
CA ARG A 135 12.11 -11.21 -15.61
C ARG A 135 13.02 -12.07 -14.71
N PRO A 136 12.50 -12.77 -13.69
CA PRO A 136 13.31 -13.76 -13.01
C PRO A 136 13.70 -14.86 -13.98
N LYS A 137 14.92 -15.37 -13.79
CA LYS A 137 15.45 -16.55 -14.45
C LYS A 137 14.50 -17.76 -14.35
N PHE A 138 13.65 -17.79 -13.33
CA PHE A 138 12.63 -18.83 -13.09
C PHE A 138 11.22 -18.22 -12.94
N PRO A 139 10.34 -18.36 -13.94
CA PRO A 139 8.99 -17.76 -13.93
C PRO A 139 8.10 -18.23 -12.78
N THR A 140 8.30 -19.45 -12.30
CA THR A 140 7.49 -20.13 -11.27
C THR A 140 7.71 -19.59 -9.86
N LYS A 141 8.81 -18.86 -9.60
CA LYS A 141 9.10 -18.23 -8.30
C LYS A 141 8.67 -16.75 -8.23
N ARG A 142 7.99 -16.25 -9.27
CA ARG A 142 7.49 -14.87 -9.31
C ARG A 142 6.44 -14.65 -8.23
N LYS A 143 6.70 -13.68 -7.36
CA LYS A 143 5.69 -13.13 -6.46
C LYS A 143 5.48 -11.66 -6.73
N LEU A 144 4.21 -11.28 -6.92
CA LEU A 144 3.77 -9.90 -6.86
C LEU A 144 3.58 -9.57 -5.39
N LEU A 145 4.23 -8.50 -4.92
CA LEU A 145 4.04 -8.02 -3.56
C LEU A 145 3.23 -6.73 -3.66
N ILE A 146 2.14 -6.67 -2.91
CA ILE A 146 1.26 -5.50 -2.82
C ILE A 146 1.50 -4.91 -1.44
N PHE A 147 1.79 -3.62 -1.37
CA PHE A 147 2.09 -2.93 -0.12
C PHE A 147 0.95 -1.96 0.20
N GLU A 148 0.41 -2.13 1.40
CA GLU A 148 -0.51 -1.19 2.03
C GLU A 148 0.21 -0.52 3.18
N MET A 149 0.43 0.79 3.08
CA MET A 149 1.08 1.60 4.09
C MET A 149 0.02 2.12 5.05
N THR A 150 0.14 1.74 6.31
CA THR A 150 -0.81 2.18 7.33
C THR A 150 -0.10 2.51 8.63
N VAL A 151 -0.55 3.57 9.29
CA VAL A 151 -0.07 3.93 10.63
C VAL A 151 -0.73 3.06 11.70
N ALA A 152 -1.87 2.43 11.40
CA ALA A 152 -2.54 1.49 12.30
C ALA A 152 -3.26 0.37 11.53
N LEU A 153 -3.09 -0.87 11.99
CA LEU A 153 -3.72 -2.09 11.46
C LEU A 153 -5.23 -2.19 11.77
N LYS A 154 -5.96 -1.07 11.75
CA LYS A 154 -7.36 -0.99 12.18
C LYS A 154 -8.37 -1.14 11.04
N ASN A 155 -8.00 -0.74 9.82
CA ASN A 155 -8.91 -0.75 8.69
C ASN A 155 -8.68 -1.99 7.80
N PRO A 156 -9.74 -2.71 7.41
CA PRO A 156 -9.60 -3.85 6.52
C PRO A 156 -9.14 -3.39 5.13
N ALA A 157 -8.23 -4.17 4.53
CA ALA A 157 -7.81 -3.93 3.16
C ALA A 157 -9.00 -4.10 2.20
N LYS A 158 -9.16 -3.19 1.24
CA LYS A 158 -10.24 -3.28 0.26
C LYS A 158 -9.84 -4.16 -0.92
N GLY A 159 -10.40 -5.36 -0.95
CA GLY A 159 -10.08 -6.40 -1.94
C GLY A 159 -10.35 -5.99 -3.39
N MET A 160 -11.30 -5.08 -3.62
CA MET A 160 -11.59 -4.55 -4.96
C MET A 160 -10.39 -3.80 -5.57
N GLY A 161 -9.66 -3.03 -4.78
CA GLY A 161 -8.45 -2.34 -5.24
C GLY A 161 -7.34 -3.34 -5.64
N ILE A 162 -7.21 -4.43 -4.88
CA ILE A 162 -6.28 -5.53 -5.18
C ILE A 162 -6.64 -6.20 -6.51
N VAL A 163 -7.92 -6.52 -6.74
CA VAL A 163 -8.37 -7.14 -7.99
C VAL A 163 -8.16 -6.21 -9.19
N ALA A 164 -8.47 -4.92 -9.04
CA ALA A 164 -8.24 -3.91 -10.06
C ALA A 164 -6.76 -3.85 -10.45
N LEU A 165 -5.86 -3.82 -9.46
CA LEU A 165 -4.41 -3.87 -9.71
C LEU A 165 -4.04 -5.14 -10.48
N LEU A 166 -4.47 -6.31 -9.99
CA LEU A 166 -4.14 -7.61 -10.60
C LEU A 166 -4.55 -7.70 -12.07
N ARG A 167 -5.69 -7.13 -12.45
CA ARG A 167 -6.09 -7.01 -13.86
C ARG A 167 -5.16 -6.08 -14.63
N ALA A 168 -4.95 -4.87 -14.12
CA ALA A 168 -4.14 -3.85 -14.77
C ALA A 168 -2.70 -4.35 -15.06
N VAL A 169 -2.14 -5.16 -14.16
CA VAL A 169 -0.79 -5.72 -14.32
C VAL A 169 -0.75 -7.05 -15.07
N GLY A 170 -1.89 -7.67 -15.41
CA GLY A 170 -1.95 -8.98 -16.07
C GLY A 170 -1.55 -10.16 -15.17
N TRP A 171 -1.91 -10.09 -13.89
CA TRP A 171 -1.64 -11.11 -12.87
C TRP A 171 -2.89 -11.79 -12.30
N LEU A 172 -4.10 -11.37 -12.67
CA LEU A 172 -5.33 -11.94 -12.12
C LEU A 172 -5.40 -13.47 -12.29
N ASP A 173 -5.22 -13.97 -13.51
CA ASP A 173 -5.28 -15.42 -13.78
C ASP A 173 -4.20 -16.19 -13.03
N LYS A 174 -2.98 -15.62 -12.96
CA LYS A 174 -1.86 -16.21 -12.23
C LYS A 174 -2.15 -16.31 -10.73
N ALA A 175 -2.81 -15.30 -10.16
CA ALA A 175 -3.22 -15.29 -8.75
C ALA A 175 -4.34 -16.32 -8.50
N LEU A 176 -5.26 -16.47 -9.46
CA LEU A 176 -6.32 -17.48 -9.40
C LEU A 176 -5.78 -18.91 -9.50
N GLU A 177 -4.80 -19.17 -10.36
CA GLU A 177 -4.13 -20.47 -10.47
C GLU A 177 -3.32 -20.79 -9.21
N GLY A 178 -2.54 -19.82 -8.72
CA GLY A 178 -1.63 -19.97 -7.58
C GLY A 178 -1.65 -18.76 -6.66
N PRO A 179 -2.49 -18.74 -5.60
CA PRO A 179 -2.63 -17.61 -4.68
C PRO A 179 -1.33 -17.20 -4.00
N THR A 180 -0.43 -18.16 -3.78
CA THR A 180 0.88 -17.93 -3.16
C THR A 180 1.84 -17.11 -4.03
N ARG A 181 1.45 -16.81 -5.28
CA ARG A 181 2.13 -15.91 -6.23
C ARG A 181 1.83 -14.44 -5.95
N VAL A 182 0.87 -14.13 -5.08
CA VAL A 182 0.63 -12.77 -4.61
C VAL A 182 0.80 -12.73 -3.09
N ALA A 183 1.40 -11.66 -2.59
CA ALA A 183 1.47 -11.39 -1.17
C ALA A 183 0.99 -9.96 -0.90
N LEU A 184 0.08 -9.82 0.06
CA LEU A 184 -0.31 -8.54 0.62
C LEU A 184 0.56 -8.26 1.84
N ILE A 185 1.21 -7.10 1.88
CA ILE A 185 2.16 -6.71 2.91
C ILE A 185 1.69 -5.39 3.50
N PHE A 186 1.28 -5.41 4.76
CA PHE A 186 1.01 -4.21 5.54
C PHE A 186 2.33 -3.63 6.04
N VAL A 187 2.64 -2.41 5.63
CA VAL A 187 3.80 -1.65 6.08
C VAL A 187 3.34 -0.72 7.19
N CYS A 188 3.83 -0.94 8.40
CA CYS A 188 3.42 -0.19 9.57
C CYS A 188 4.60 0.56 10.20
N VAL A 189 4.26 1.58 10.99
CA VAL A 189 5.22 2.25 11.86
C VAL A 189 5.67 1.28 12.94
N ASP A 190 6.97 1.26 13.22
CA ASP A 190 7.51 0.56 14.38
C ASP A 190 7.21 1.33 15.67
N ASP A 191 5.95 1.25 16.11
CA ASP A 191 5.63 1.55 17.51
C ASP A 191 5.83 0.28 18.34
N SER A 192 6.44 0.44 19.51
CA SER A 192 6.78 -0.66 20.42
C SER A 192 5.55 -1.27 21.12
N GLU A 193 4.33 -0.78 20.84
CA GLU A 193 3.12 -1.13 21.57
C GLU A 193 2.09 -1.94 20.75
N THR A 194 2.13 -1.88 19.41
CA THR A 194 1.24 -2.68 18.56
C THR A 194 1.85 -4.04 18.24
N ASP A 195 1.37 -5.06 18.96
CA ASP A 195 1.65 -6.46 18.66
C ASP A 195 0.91 -6.86 17.37
N MET A 196 1.67 -7.14 16.30
CA MET A 196 1.17 -7.45 14.95
C MET A 196 0.60 -8.88 14.85
N LYS A 197 -0.11 -9.34 15.88
CA LYS A 197 -0.66 -10.70 15.97
C LYS A 197 -2.10 -10.81 15.50
N HIS A 198 -2.75 -9.69 15.19
CA HIS A 198 -4.16 -9.69 14.84
C HIS A 198 -4.36 -9.93 13.34
N LYS A 199 -5.17 -10.94 13.02
CA LYS A 199 -5.57 -11.29 11.65
C LYS A 199 -6.14 -10.06 10.95
N GLN A 200 -5.50 -9.65 9.86
CA GLN A 200 -6.05 -8.61 9.00
C GLN A 200 -7.18 -9.17 8.15
N ARG A 201 -8.30 -8.45 8.13
CA ARG A 201 -9.44 -8.77 7.26
C ARG A 201 -9.25 -8.05 5.93
N VAL A 202 -9.48 -8.78 4.85
CA VAL A 202 -9.67 -8.16 3.53
C VAL A 202 -11.17 -8.08 3.29
N GLN A 203 -11.67 -6.87 3.10
CA GLN A 203 -13.06 -6.63 2.77
C GLN A 203 -13.24 -6.74 1.26
N TRP A 204 -13.97 -7.77 0.84
CA TRP A 204 -14.19 -8.08 -0.57
C TRP A 204 -15.53 -7.59 -1.11
N ALA A 205 -16.51 -7.33 -0.23
CA ALA A 205 -17.82 -6.78 -0.58
C ALA A 205 -17.93 -5.33 -0.08
N PRO A 206 -18.69 -4.45 -0.77
CA PRO A 206 -19.08 -3.16 -0.22
C PRO A 206 -19.70 -3.39 1.17
N ALA A 207 -19.33 -2.58 2.17
CA ALA A 207 -20.06 -2.57 3.42
C ALA A 207 -21.52 -2.22 3.09
N ALA A 208 -22.46 -3.06 3.51
CA ALA A 208 -23.87 -2.75 3.41
C ALA A 208 -24.20 -1.71 4.51
N ASP A 209 -23.73 -0.49 4.32
CA ASP A 209 -24.08 0.62 5.18
C ASP A 209 -25.30 1.28 4.52
N GLY A 210 -26.44 1.17 5.21
CA GLY A 210 -27.73 1.62 4.72
C GLY A 210 -27.78 3.13 4.55
N GLU A 211 -27.53 3.59 3.34
CA GLU A 211 -28.26 4.71 2.72
C GLU A 211 -28.15 4.53 1.21
N SER A 212 -29.28 4.13 0.63
CA SER A 212 -29.43 3.85 -0.78
C SER A 212 -29.38 5.16 -1.57
N VAL A 213 -28.27 5.39 -2.27
CA VAL A 213 -28.26 6.28 -3.43
C VAL A 213 -27.79 5.46 -4.62
N ASN A 214 -28.72 5.26 -5.56
CA ASN A 214 -28.54 4.56 -6.82
C ASN A 214 -27.22 4.95 -7.51
N VAL A 215 -26.24 4.05 -7.53
CA VAL A 215 -25.05 4.17 -8.38
C VAL A 215 -24.96 2.96 -9.29
N ILE A 216 -25.50 3.17 -10.50
CA ILE A 216 -25.12 2.64 -11.81
C ILE A 216 -24.57 1.21 -11.81
N SER A 217 -25.44 0.31 -12.28
CA SER A 217 -25.17 -1.04 -12.75
C SER A 217 -24.13 -1.06 -13.87
N SER A 218 -22.84 -1.07 -13.53
CA SER A 218 -21.77 -1.43 -14.46
C SER A 218 -20.72 -2.37 -13.83
N PHE A 219 -21.10 -3.15 -12.83
CA PHE A 219 -20.26 -4.23 -12.33
C PHE A 219 -20.50 -5.48 -13.17
N ASP A 220 -19.61 -5.68 -14.12
CA ASP A 220 -19.56 -6.84 -15.02
C ASP A 220 -19.47 -8.16 -14.21
N ASP A 221 -20.29 -9.16 -14.54
CA ASP A 221 -20.44 -10.46 -13.82
C ASP A 221 -19.13 -11.26 -13.66
N THR A 222 -18.14 -10.91 -14.48
CA THR A 222 -16.77 -11.44 -14.44
C THR A 222 -16.03 -11.02 -13.16
N ASN A 223 -16.35 -9.86 -12.59
CA ASN A 223 -15.73 -9.37 -11.36
C ASN A 223 -16.18 -10.17 -10.14
N THR A 224 -17.47 -10.41 -10.04
CA THR A 224 -18.13 -11.16 -8.95
C THR A 224 -17.64 -12.61 -8.89
N THR A 225 -17.45 -13.24 -10.05
CA THR A 225 -16.96 -14.63 -10.14
C THR A 225 -15.47 -14.74 -9.77
N ALA A 226 -14.63 -13.81 -10.23
CA ALA A 226 -13.21 -13.78 -9.86
C ALA A 226 -13.01 -13.46 -8.38
N LEU A 227 -13.84 -12.57 -7.82
CA LEU A 227 -13.87 -12.24 -6.39
C LEU A 227 -14.20 -13.46 -5.53
N GLY A 228 -15.28 -14.19 -5.84
CA GLY A 228 -15.66 -15.39 -5.07
C GLY A 228 -14.55 -16.45 -5.02
N ARG A 229 -13.79 -16.61 -6.11
CA ARG A 229 -12.65 -17.54 -6.19
C ARG A 229 -11.39 -17.05 -5.48
N LEU A 230 -11.18 -15.73 -5.39
CA LEU A 230 -10.06 -15.15 -4.63
C LEU A 230 -10.33 -15.14 -3.13
N MET A 231 -11.58 -14.92 -2.73
CA MET A 231 -12.04 -14.93 -1.34
C MET A 231 -11.87 -16.29 -0.66
N SER A 232 -12.03 -17.38 -1.40
CA SER A 232 -11.98 -18.74 -0.86
C SER A 232 -10.56 -19.31 -0.72
N ARG A 233 -9.51 -18.52 -1.00
CA ARG A 233 -8.13 -19.01 -1.07
C ARG A 233 -7.24 -18.36 0.01
N HIS A 234 -6.22 -19.10 0.44
CA HIS A 234 -5.24 -18.61 1.41
C HIS A 234 -4.23 -17.71 0.72
N TRP A 235 -4.35 -16.40 0.92
CA TRP A 235 -3.36 -15.42 0.48
C TRP A 235 -2.23 -15.34 1.49
N GLY A 236 -1.02 -15.03 1.01
CA GLY A 236 0.04 -14.65 1.91
C GLY A 236 -0.20 -13.22 2.39
N ILE A 237 -0.69 -13.06 3.62
CA ILE A 237 -0.86 -11.77 4.28
C ILE A 237 0.26 -11.60 5.29
N PHE A 238 1.01 -10.51 5.16
CA PHE A 238 2.17 -10.24 5.98
C PHE A 238 2.16 -8.82 6.52
N ALA A 239 2.94 -8.60 7.55
CA ALA A 239 3.25 -7.30 8.10
C ALA A 239 4.76 -7.07 8.10
N VAL A 240 5.16 -5.81 7.93
CA VAL A 240 6.53 -5.34 8.13
C VAL A 240 6.51 -4.02 8.88
N LYS A 241 7.38 -3.89 9.88
CA LYS A 241 7.59 -2.63 10.59
C LYS A 241 8.78 -1.91 9.99
N PHE A 242 8.62 -0.61 9.73
CA PHE A 242 9.74 0.25 9.38
C PHE A 242 9.94 1.33 10.43
N PRO A 243 11.20 1.66 10.76
CA PRO A 243 11.51 2.72 11.71
C PRO A 243 11.07 4.09 11.17
N THR A 244 10.59 4.93 12.08
CA THR A 244 10.17 6.31 11.82
C THR A 244 11.27 7.31 11.60
#